data_AF-F0UNE7-F1
#
_entry.id   AF-F0UNE7-F1
#
_cell.length_a   1.000
_cell.length_b   1.000
_cell.length_c   1.000
_cell.angle_alpha   90.00
_cell.angle_beta   90.00
_cell.angle_gamma   90.00
#
_symmetry.space_group_name_H-M   'P 1'
#
loop_
_entity.id
_entity.type
_entity.pdbx_description
1 polymer ?
#
loop_
_entity_poly.entity_id
_entity_poly.type
_entity_poly.pdbx_seq_one_letter_code
_entity_poly.pdbx_strand_id
1 'polypeptide(L)'
;MRKTPSKRLNKTLLKLALQYPLTALDFLHTEEDIVHTDLKSDIVFSVADKYALDDFCRDEIRDPTPQKIIDKTRTVYTSRAPRDPADSNWGPWVLCGFGEARIGKLHKVANIGEAQPHICRAPEVSFMISCDSKVDIWNVPNLILDHLESDHLLNIVDRNGSCCRYTHMAKIVAFLGPPPPEFVVRSEFCQNGFDETGESLHEKDKIKKGP
;
A
#
# COMPACT_ATOMS: atom_id res chain seq x y z
N MET A 1 -12.55 -8.03 4.26
CA MET A 1 -12.47 -7.03 5.36
C MET A 1 -13.77 -6.25 5.42
N ARG A 2 -14.42 -6.17 6.58
CA ARG A 2 -15.63 -5.34 6.76
C ARG A 2 -15.20 -3.88 6.90
N LYS A 3 -15.74 -3.03 6.03
CA LYS A 3 -15.56 -1.57 6.07
C LYS A 3 -16.44 -1.00 7.17
N THR A 4 -15.97 -0.01 7.92
CA THR A 4 -16.77 0.65 8.96
C THR A 4 -18.01 1.32 8.35
N PRO A 5 -19.22 1.18 8.93
CA PRO A 5 -20.46 1.72 8.35
C PRO A 5 -20.51 3.26 8.26
N SER A 6 -19.74 3.96 9.09
CA SER A 6 -19.58 5.41 9.00
C SER A 6 -18.49 5.74 7.99
N LYS A 7 -18.88 6.36 6.86
CA LYS A 7 -17.96 6.95 5.85
C LYS A 7 -17.15 8.15 6.37
N ARG A 8 -16.86 8.21 7.67
CA ARG A 8 -16.10 9.29 8.31
C ARG A 8 -15.20 8.72 9.38
N LEU A 9 -13.91 8.98 9.21
CA LEU A 9 -12.86 8.75 10.19
C LEU A 9 -13.13 9.56 11.46
N ASN A 10 -13.47 8.89 12.56
CA ASN A 10 -13.38 9.52 13.88
C ASN A 10 -11.90 9.80 14.16
N LYS A 11 -11.57 11.01 14.61
CA LYS A 11 -10.22 11.47 14.96
C LYS A 11 -9.43 10.46 15.82
N THR A 12 -10.09 9.78 16.74
CA THR A 12 -9.45 8.77 17.59
C THR A 12 -9.03 7.54 16.79
N LEU A 13 -9.89 7.05 15.90
CA LEU A 13 -9.58 5.91 15.02
C LEU A 13 -8.46 6.27 14.04
N LEU A 14 -8.47 7.49 13.48
CA LEU A 14 -7.40 7.95 12.59
C LEU A 14 -6.05 8.01 13.31
N LYS A 15 -6.02 8.51 14.55
CA LYS A 15 -4.79 8.55 15.35
C LYS A 15 -4.22 7.15 15.60
N LEU A 16 -5.08 6.19 15.96
CA LEU A 16 -4.67 4.81 16.16
C LEU A 16 -4.21 4.15 14.85
N ALA A 17 -4.94 4.38 13.76
CA ALA A 17 -4.60 3.90 12.42
C ALA A 17 -3.26 4.45 11.89
N LEU A 18 -2.84 5.63 12.36
CA LEU A 18 -1.51 6.19 12.08
C LEU A 18 -0.45 5.66 13.04
N GLN A 19 -0.76 5.59 14.33
CA GLN A 19 0.23 5.29 15.37
C GLN A 19 0.83 3.90 15.21
N TYR A 20 -0.01 2.87 15.02
CA TYR A 20 0.49 1.50 14.94
C TYR A 20 1.39 1.27 13.72
N PRO A 21 1.00 1.64 12.48
CA PRO A 21 1.84 1.39 11.31
C PRO A 21 3.12 2.21 11.35
N LEU A 22 3.06 3.47 11.79
CA LEU A 22 4.25 4.30 11.89
C LEU A 22 5.24 3.77 12.95
N THR A 23 4.74 3.23 14.07
CA THR A 23 5.61 2.60 15.08
C THR A 23 6.27 1.34 14.54
N ALA A 24 5.52 0.51 13.81
CA ALA A 24 6.06 -0.69 13.19
C ALA A 24 7.10 -0.36 12.10
N LEU A 25 6.81 0.63 11.25
CA LEU A 25 7.73 1.09 10.22
C LEU A 25 8.98 1.71 10.83
N ASP A 26 8.87 2.51 11.89
CA ASP A 26 10.04 3.08 12.59
C ASP A 26 10.97 1.99 13.11
N PHE A 27 10.42 0.93 13.73
CA PHE A 27 11.21 -0.23 14.14
C PHE A 27 11.92 -0.90 12.96
N LEU A 28 11.18 -1.20 11.87
CA LEU A 28 11.75 -1.83 10.69
C LEU A 28 12.86 -0.98 10.05
N HIS A 29 12.64 0.33 9.96
CA HIS A 29 13.53 1.26 9.27
C HIS A 29 14.76 1.63 10.09
N THR A 30 14.63 1.73 11.41
CA THR A 30 15.68 2.23 12.30
C THR A 30 16.50 1.10 12.93
N GLU A 31 15.84 0.02 13.38
CA GLU A 31 16.51 -1.05 14.12
C GLU A 31 16.93 -2.22 13.23
N GLU A 32 16.13 -2.55 12.20
CA GLU A 32 16.32 -3.76 11.40
C GLU A 32 16.85 -3.50 9.98
N ASP A 33 16.91 -2.24 9.54
CA ASP A 33 17.21 -1.86 8.15
C ASP A 33 16.35 -2.64 7.14
N ILE A 34 15.05 -2.78 7.40
CA ILE A 34 14.09 -3.48 6.54
C ILE A 34 13.13 -2.48 5.92
N VAL A 35 12.95 -2.54 4.59
CA VAL A 35 11.91 -1.80 3.86
C VAL A 35 10.82 -2.76 3.43
N HIS A 36 9.55 -2.45 3.70
CA HIS A 36 8.41 -3.32 3.42
C HIS A 36 8.13 -3.43 1.90
N THR A 37 8.19 -2.31 1.19
CA THR A 37 8.03 -2.13 -0.27
C THR A 37 6.70 -2.55 -0.90
N ASP A 38 5.81 -3.25 -0.21
CA ASP A 38 4.47 -3.61 -0.73
C ASP A 38 3.34 -3.21 0.23
N LEU A 39 3.45 -2.05 0.89
CA LEU A 39 2.45 -1.59 1.86
C LEU A 39 1.15 -1.17 1.15
N LYS A 40 0.10 -2.01 1.13
CA LYS A 40 -1.19 -1.70 0.47
C LYS A 40 -2.41 -2.07 1.31
N SER A 41 -2.43 -3.27 1.87
CA SER A 41 -3.54 -3.79 2.69
C SER A 41 -3.01 -4.72 3.78
N ASP A 42 -1.72 -4.56 4.11
CA ASP A 42 -0.96 -5.50 4.92
C ASP A 42 -1.04 -5.14 6.39
N ILE A 43 -2.19 -4.60 6.79
CA ILE A 43 -2.54 -4.41 8.18
C ILE A 43 -3.66 -5.39 8.52
N VAL A 44 -3.41 -6.16 9.56
CA VAL A 44 -4.40 -7.04 10.16
C VAL A 44 -4.69 -6.58 11.59
N PHE A 45 -5.94 -6.71 12.01
CA PHE A 45 -6.28 -6.55 13.41
C PHE A 45 -5.81 -7.78 14.17
N SER A 46 -5.07 -7.56 15.26
CA SER A 46 -4.83 -8.64 16.20
C SER A 46 -6.14 -9.05 16.88
N VAL A 47 -6.26 -10.34 17.19
CA VAL A 47 -7.42 -10.89 17.91
C VAL A 47 -7.17 -10.67 19.41
N ALA A 48 -7.67 -9.58 19.97
CA ALA A 48 -7.58 -9.30 21.40
C ALA A 48 -8.59 -10.09 22.24
N ASP A 49 -9.67 -10.58 21.62
CA ASP A 49 -10.66 -11.45 22.24
C ASP A 49 -10.12 -12.88 22.33
N LYS A 50 -9.68 -13.27 23.54
CA LYS A 50 -9.12 -14.61 23.83
C LYS A 50 -10.03 -15.78 23.44
N TYR A 51 -11.34 -15.58 23.32
CA TYR A 51 -12.29 -16.64 23.00
C TYR A 51 -12.71 -16.69 21.54
N ALA A 52 -12.41 -15.65 20.74
CA ALA A 52 -12.87 -15.58 19.35
C ALA A 52 -12.37 -16.75 18.49
N LEU A 53 -11.14 -17.20 18.70
CA LEU A 53 -10.59 -18.37 18.00
C LEU A 53 -11.14 -19.69 18.55
N ASP A 54 -11.36 -19.80 19.87
CA ASP A 54 -11.95 -20.98 20.49
C ASP A 54 -13.41 -21.19 20.06
N ASP A 55 -14.17 -20.10 19.95
CA ASP A 55 -15.54 -20.12 19.42
C ASP A 55 -15.53 -20.54 17.95
N PHE A 56 -14.63 -19.98 17.14
CA PHE A 56 -14.46 -20.37 15.74
C PHE A 56 -14.19 -21.87 15.57
N CYS A 57 -13.26 -22.42 16.36
CA CYS A 57 -12.95 -23.85 16.35
C CYS A 57 -14.15 -24.70 16.79
N ARG A 58 -14.85 -24.30 17.86
CA ARG A 58 -16.04 -25.02 18.34
C ARG A 58 -17.17 -25.01 17.33
N ASP A 59 -17.37 -23.88 16.66
CA ASP A 59 -18.36 -23.78 15.58
C ASP A 59 -17.96 -24.70 14.43
N GLU A 60 -16.68 -24.76 14.03
CA GLU A 60 -16.23 -25.63 12.92
C GLU A 60 -16.38 -27.12 13.26
N ILE A 61 -16.20 -27.49 14.52
CA ILE A 61 -16.45 -28.85 15.00
C ILE A 61 -17.96 -29.17 15.01
N ARG A 62 -18.80 -28.23 15.46
CA ARG A 62 -20.25 -28.43 15.59
C ARG A 62 -20.95 -28.46 14.24
N ASP A 63 -20.53 -27.60 13.33
CA ASP A 63 -21.09 -27.42 11.99
C ASP A 63 -19.93 -27.23 11.00
N PRO A 64 -19.37 -28.32 10.43
CA PRO A 64 -18.25 -28.25 9.52
C PRO A 64 -18.59 -27.50 8.23
N THR A 65 -17.69 -26.62 7.79
CA THR A 65 -17.85 -25.96 6.50
C THR A 65 -17.77 -26.95 5.33
N PRO A 66 -18.38 -26.63 4.18
CA PRO A 66 -18.21 -27.43 2.99
C PRO A 66 -16.73 -27.62 2.66
N GLN A 67 -16.33 -28.90 2.56
CA GLN A 67 -14.94 -29.30 2.32
C GLN A 67 -14.83 -30.10 1.03
N LYS A 68 -13.74 -29.88 0.30
CA LYS A 68 -13.33 -30.66 -0.87
C LYS A 68 -12.11 -31.49 -0.51
N ILE A 69 -12.30 -32.79 -0.38
CA ILE A 69 -11.20 -33.75 -0.18
C ILE A 69 -10.59 -34.02 -1.55
N ILE A 70 -9.31 -33.72 -1.71
CA ILE A 70 -8.57 -33.94 -2.96
C ILE A 70 -7.87 -35.30 -2.89
N ASP A 71 -7.16 -35.56 -1.80
CA ASP A 71 -6.46 -36.82 -1.52
C ASP A 71 -6.27 -37.01 0.00
N LYS A 72 -5.46 -37.99 0.40
CA LYS A 72 -5.22 -38.34 1.81
C LYS A 72 -4.53 -37.24 2.62
N THR A 73 -3.91 -36.26 1.98
CA THR A 73 -3.10 -35.20 2.61
C THR A 73 -3.68 -33.81 2.44
N ARG A 74 -4.60 -33.62 1.49
CA ARG A 74 -5.11 -32.30 1.13
C ARG A 74 -6.64 -32.25 1.14
N THR A 75 -7.16 -31.44 2.06
CA THR A 75 -8.56 -31.01 2.10
C THR A 75 -8.62 -29.50 2.00
N VAL A 76 -9.50 -29.00 1.14
CA VAL A 76 -9.77 -27.56 0.99
C VAL A 76 -11.10 -27.25 1.65
N TYR A 77 -11.10 -26.30 2.58
CA TYR A 77 -12.29 -25.87 3.31
C TYR A 77 -12.82 -24.56 2.76
N THR A 78 -14.13 -24.38 2.79
CA THR A 78 -14.73 -23.07 2.56
C THR A 78 -14.42 -22.18 3.77
N SER A 79 -14.03 -20.92 3.53
CA SER A 79 -13.70 -20.02 4.63
C SER A 79 -14.93 -19.73 5.49
N ARG A 80 -14.79 -19.92 6.80
CA ARG A 80 -15.70 -19.35 7.81
C ARG A 80 -15.14 -18.03 8.30
N ALA A 81 -16.01 -17.07 8.60
CA ALA A 81 -15.61 -15.86 9.30
C ALA A 81 -15.67 -16.11 10.81
N PRO A 82 -14.66 -15.68 11.60
CA PRO A 82 -14.79 -15.64 13.04
C PRO A 82 -15.92 -14.68 13.44
N ARG A 83 -16.52 -14.91 14.61
CA ARG A 83 -17.45 -13.92 15.17
C ARG A 83 -16.75 -12.60 15.40
N ASP A 84 -17.51 -11.51 15.40
CA ASP A 84 -16.95 -10.22 15.80
C ASP A 84 -16.50 -10.29 17.28
N PRO A 85 -15.37 -9.65 17.65
CA PRO A 85 -14.94 -9.53 19.04
C PRO A 85 -16.02 -8.87 19.90
N ALA A 86 -16.11 -9.29 21.16
CA ALA A 86 -16.99 -8.62 22.12
C ALA A 86 -16.63 -7.12 22.23
N ASP A 87 -17.64 -6.26 22.35
CA ASP A 87 -17.50 -4.80 22.48
C ASP A 87 -16.70 -4.11 21.37
N SER A 88 -16.58 -4.72 20.19
CA SER A 88 -15.70 -4.24 19.11
C SER A 88 -14.24 -4.10 19.56
N ASN A 89 -13.78 -4.96 20.47
CA ASN A 89 -12.38 -5.03 20.91
C ASN A 89 -11.49 -5.70 19.85
N TRP A 90 -11.40 -5.06 18.68
CA TRP A 90 -10.42 -5.37 17.67
C TRP A 90 -9.07 -4.88 18.20
N GLY A 91 -8.10 -5.78 18.38
CA GLY A 91 -6.82 -5.46 19.00
C GLY A 91 -6.00 -4.44 18.19
N PRO A 92 -4.75 -4.14 18.61
CA PRO A 92 -3.87 -3.28 17.84
C PRO A 92 -3.72 -3.75 16.38
N TRP A 93 -3.48 -2.78 15.51
CA TRP A 93 -3.17 -3.00 14.11
C TRP A 93 -1.76 -3.57 14.00
N VAL A 94 -1.61 -4.67 13.27
CA VAL A 94 -0.33 -5.37 13.10
C VAL A 94 0.05 -5.33 11.63
N LEU A 95 1.28 -4.88 11.36
CA LEU A 95 1.87 -4.94 10.03
C LEU A 95 2.23 -6.39 9.70
N CYS A 96 1.80 -6.86 8.54
CA CYS A 96 2.06 -8.19 7.99
C CYS A 96 2.55 -8.06 6.54
N GLY A 97 2.59 -9.13 5.74
CA GLY A 97 2.81 -8.99 4.29
C GLY A 97 4.27 -8.83 3.83
N PHE A 98 5.24 -9.31 4.60
CA PHE A 98 6.68 -9.19 4.32
C PHE A 98 7.21 -10.00 3.12
N GLY A 99 6.35 -10.56 2.26
CA GLY A 99 6.77 -11.35 1.10
C GLY A 99 7.62 -10.56 0.10
N GLU A 100 7.41 -9.25 0.04
CA GLU A 100 8.17 -8.33 -0.81
C GLU A 100 9.14 -7.44 -0.02
N ALA A 101 9.34 -7.69 1.28
CA ALA A 101 10.28 -6.89 2.06
C ALA A 101 11.71 -7.00 1.52
N ARG A 102 12.51 -5.95 1.75
CA ARG A 102 13.90 -5.85 1.31
C ARG A 102 14.77 -5.48 2.52
N ILE A 103 15.94 -6.12 2.62
CA ILE A 103 16.91 -5.89 3.71
C ILE A 103 18.00 -4.94 3.21
N GLY A 104 18.34 -3.94 4.01
CA GLY A 104 19.28 -2.85 3.73
C GLY A 104 18.62 -1.48 3.63
N LYS A 105 19.43 -0.41 3.66
CA LYS A 105 18.95 0.99 3.63
C LYS A 105 18.60 1.51 2.24
N LEU A 106 19.20 0.95 1.19
CA LEU A 106 19.06 1.43 -0.18
C LEU A 106 18.89 0.25 -1.12
N HIS A 107 17.85 0.30 -1.96
CA HIS A 107 17.49 -0.76 -2.89
C HIS A 107 17.41 -0.21 -4.30
N LYS A 108 18.02 -0.95 -5.24
CA LYS A 108 17.89 -0.65 -6.66
C LYS A 108 16.71 -1.45 -7.21
N VAL A 109 15.74 -0.74 -7.77
CA VAL A 109 14.62 -1.34 -8.50
C VAL A 109 15.07 -1.57 -9.94
N ALA A 110 15.26 -2.83 -10.33
CA ALA A 110 15.73 -3.21 -11.66
C ALA A 110 14.58 -3.27 -12.68
N ASN A 111 13.37 -3.60 -12.23
CA ASN A 111 12.18 -3.66 -13.07
C ASN A 111 10.96 -3.00 -12.40
N ILE A 112 10.06 -2.46 -13.23
CA ILE A 112 8.77 -1.95 -12.78
C ILE A 112 7.98 -3.12 -12.19
N GLY A 113 7.52 -2.98 -10.95
CA GLY A 113 6.73 -4.00 -10.26
C GLY A 113 7.54 -4.85 -9.27
N GLU A 114 8.86 -4.67 -9.19
CA GLU A 114 9.67 -5.29 -8.12
C GLU A 114 9.45 -4.63 -6.75
N ALA A 115 8.90 -3.43 -6.73
CA ALA A 115 8.48 -2.72 -5.52
C ALA A 115 7.20 -1.96 -5.82
N GLN A 116 6.27 -2.00 -4.86
CA GLN A 116 4.98 -1.33 -4.80
C GLN A 116 4.01 -1.62 -5.99
N PRO A 117 2.73 -1.81 -5.70
CA PRO A 117 1.71 -1.93 -6.73
C PRO A 117 1.54 -0.58 -7.44
N HIS A 118 1.01 -0.62 -8.67
CA HIS A 118 0.90 0.56 -9.52
C HIS A 118 0.07 1.70 -8.92
N ILE A 119 -0.88 1.40 -8.03
CA ILE A 119 -1.81 2.37 -7.41
C ILE A 119 -1.24 3.17 -6.23
N CYS A 120 -0.09 2.78 -5.69
CA CYS A 120 0.53 3.52 -4.60
C CYS A 120 2.04 3.64 -4.77
N ARG A 121 2.55 3.41 -5.98
CA ARG A 121 3.99 3.45 -6.23
C ARG A 121 4.55 4.84 -5.89
N ALA A 122 5.71 4.87 -5.26
CA ALA A 122 6.45 6.11 -5.03
C ALA A 122 7.06 6.62 -6.35
N PRO A 123 7.31 7.93 -6.48
CA PRO A 123 7.91 8.48 -7.69
C PRO A 123 9.29 7.86 -7.97
N GLU A 124 10.13 7.65 -6.96
CA GLU A 124 11.46 7.01 -7.11
C GLU A 124 11.35 5.61 -7.71
N VAL A 125 10.40 4.80 -7.26
CA VAL A 125 10.17 3.46 -7.80
C VAL A 125 9.60 3.52 -9.23
N SER A 126 8.75 4.51 -9.52
CA SER A 126 8.23 4.71 -10.88
C SER A 126 9.34 5.05 -11.87
N PHE A 127 10.34 5.84 -11.46
CA PHE A 127 11.45 6.27 -12.32
C PHE A 127 12.72 5.44 -12.16
N MET A 128 12.64 4.26 -11.50
CA MET A 128 13.77 3.36 -11.32
C MET A 128 14.97 4.02 -10.63
N ILE A 129 14.68 4.98 -9.76
CA ILE A 129 15.63 5.59 -8.85
C ILE A 129 15.79 4.63 -7.67
N SER A 130 17.01 4.52 -7.14
CA SER A 130 17.22 3.72 -5.92
C SER A 130 16.37 4.28 -4.78
N CYS A 131 15.63 3.40 -4.12
CA CYS A 131 14.69 3.74 -3.08
C CYS A 131 15.18 3.27 -1.71
N ASP A 132 14.74 3.97 -0.67
CA ASP A 132 14.98 3.64 0.73
C ASP A 132 13.65 3.45 1.45
N SER A 133 13.68 3.45 2.78
CA SER A 133 12.50 3.31 3.63
C SER A 133 11.38 4.33 3.39
N LYS A 134 11.65 5.45 2.70
CA LYS A 134 10.64 6.49 2.43
C LYS A 134 9.53 6.01 1.51
N VAL A 135 9.74 4.94 0.73
CA VAL A 135 8.68 4.33 -0.09
C VAL A 135 7.55 3.76 0.75
N ASP A 136 7.84 3.27 1.96
CA ASP A 136 6.79 2.78 2.86
C ASP A 136 5.98 3.94 3.43
N ILE A 137 6.66 5.04 3.76
CA ILE A 137 6.01 6.27 4.26
C ILE A 137 5.08 6.86 3.20
N TRP A 138 5.49 6.83 1.92
CA TRP A 138 4.64 7.21 0.80
C TRP A 138 3.33 6.42 0.74
N ASN A 139 3.36 5.15 1.18
CA ASN A 139 2.20 4.26 1.14
C ASN A 139 1.28 4.38 2.36
N VAL A 140 1.72 4.97 3.48
CA VAL A 140 0.91 5.08 4.71
C VAL A 140 -0.45 5.75 4.48
N PRO A 141 -0.56 6.89 3.75
CA PRO A 141 -1.87 7.49 3.47
C PRO A 141 -2.80 6.56 2.68
N ASN A 142 -2.26 5.84 1.69
CA ASN A 142 -3.04 4.88 0.89
C ASN A 142 -3.54 3.73 1.75
N LEU A 143 -2.67 3.18 2.60
CA LEU A 143 -3.01 2.12 3.54
C LEU A 143 -4.17 2.52 4.47
N ILE A 144 -4.14 3.75 4.98
CA ILE A 144 -5.18 4.28 5.89
C ILE A 144 -6.49 4.48 5.14
N LEU A 145 -6.45 5.10 3.95
CA LEU A 145 -7.65 5.33 3.15
C LEU A 145 -8.28 4.03 2.67
N ASP A 146 -7.51 3.02 2.28
CA ASP A 146 -8.05 1.71 1.86
C ASP A 146 -8.83 1.00 2.98
N HIS A 147 -8.43 1.20 4.23
CA HIS A 147 -9.08 0.60 5.40
C HIS A 147 -10.29 1.41 5.88
N LEU A 148 -10.27 2.73 5.70
CA LEU A 148 -11.17 3.65 6.38
C LEU A 148 -12.16 4.35 5.43
N GLU A 149 -11.80 4.49 4.16
CA GLU A 149 -12.61 5.03 3.08
C GLU A 149 -12.67 4.01 1.92
N SER A 150 -13.54 4.25 0.94
CA SER A 150 -13.68 3.37 -0.22
C SER A 150 -12.84 3.79 -1.42
N ASP A 151 -11.99 4.82 -1.26
CA ASP A 151 -11.27 5.47 -2.35
C ASP A 151 -9.75 5.48 -2.08
N HIS A 152 -8.99 5.29 -3.15
CA HIS A 152 -7.53 5.43 -3.15
C HIS A 152 -7.13 6.90 -3.28
N LEU A 153 -6.12 7.36 -2.54
CA LEU A 153 -5.66 8.77 -2.57
C LEU A 153 -5.26 9.20 -3.98
N LEU A 154 -4.58 8.31 -4.69
CA LEU A 154 -4.19 8.47 -6.07
C LEU A 154 -4.89 7.36 -6.88
N ASN A 155 -6.07 7.66 -7.43
CA ASN A 155 -6.68 6.76 -8.39
C ASN A 155 -5.93 6.86 -9.72
N ILE A 156 -4.90 6.02 -9.91
CA ILE A 156 -3.87 6.20 -10.93
C ILE A 156 -4.25 5.61 -12.29
N VAL A 157 -5.29 4.80 -12.35
CA VAL A 157 -5.81 4.24 -13.60
C VAL A 157 -6.38 5.37 -14.48
N ASP A 158 -6.04 5.39 -15.77
CA ASP A 158 -6.69 6.29 -16.72
C ASP A 158 -8.09 5.78 -17.11
N ARG A 159 -8.84 6.55 -17.92
CA ARG A 159 -10.20 6.15 -18.35
C ARG A 159 -10.23 4.83 -19.14
N ASN A 160 -9.08 4.38 -19.65
CA ASN A 160 -8.94 3.20 -20.49
C ASN A 160 -8.38 1.99 -19.70
N GLY A 161 -8.22 2.10 -18.38
CA GLY A 161 -7.63 1.03 -17.58
C GLY A 161 -6.10 0.99 -17.62
N SER A 162 -5.44 1.91 -18.32
CA SER A 162 -4.00 1.93 -18.51
C SER A 162 -3.32 2.80 -17.45
N CYS A 163 -2.19 2.31 -16.96
CA CYS A 163 -1.34 3.01 -15.99
C CYS A 163 0.10 2.93 -16.51
N CYS A 164 0.52 3.94 -17.27
CA CYS A 164 1.93 4.08 -17.62
C CYS A 164 2.63 5.00 -16.61
N ARG A 165 3.95 4.90 -16.49
CA ARG A 165 4.73 5.69 -15.52
C ARG A 165 4.53 7.20 -15.64
N TYR A 166 4.30 7.68 -16.85
CA TYR A 166 4.07 9.10 -17.12
C TYR A 166 2.69 9.58 -16.68
N THR A 167 1.63 8.77 -16.83
CA THR A 167 0.30 9.14 -16.32
C THR A 167 0.28 9.15 -14.79
N HIS A 168 1.00 8.22 -14.17
CA HIS A 168 1.22 8.20 -12.74
C HIS A 168 1.93 9.48 -12.26
N MET A 169 3.04 9.85 -12.91
CA MET A 169 3.79 11.05 -12.53
C MET A 169 3.02 12.34 -12.79
N ALA A 170 2.29 12.45 -13.89
CA ALA A 170 1.46 13.61 -14.16
C ALA A 170 0.42 13.84 -13.04
N LYS A 171 -0.13 12.77 -12.45
CA LYS A 171 -1.03 12.87 -11.30
C LYS A 171 -0.30 13.31 -10.03
N ILE A 172 0.88 12.77 -9.76
CA ILE A 172 1.73 13.25 -8.65
C ILE A 172 2.04 14.73 -8.81
N VAL A 173 2.41 15.17 -10.02
CA VAL A 173 2.74 16.57 -10.32
C VAL A 173 1.53 17.47 -10.21
N ALA A 174 0.36 17.03 -10.67
CA ALA A 174 -0.87 17.78 -10.50
C ALA A 174 -1.26 17.95 -9.01
N PHE A 175 -0.84 17.02 -8.14
CA PHE A 175 -1.14 17.03 -6.71
C PHE A 175 -0.09 17.77 -5.87
N LEU A 176 1.19 17.56 -6.14
CA LEU A 176 2.33 18.07 -5.34
C LEU A 176 3.12 19.20 -6.01
N GLY A 177 2.87 19.47 -7.29
CA GLY A 177 3.70 20.35 -8.11
C GLY A 177 4.83 19.62 -8.84
N PRO A 178 5.63 20.35 -9.65
CA PRO A 178 6.71 19.75 -10.44
C PRO A 178 7.77 19.08 -9.56
N PRO A 179 8.43 18.00 -10.03
CA PRO A 179 9.52 17.38 -9.29
C PRO A 179 10.69 18.35 -9.13
N PRO A 180 11.39 18.34 -7.99
CA PRO A 180 12.60 19.12 -7.82
C PRO A 180 13.69 18.75 -8.86
N PRO A 181 14.52 19.69 -9.32
CA PRO A 181 15.62 19.42 -10.26
C PRO A 181 16.54 18.26 -9.83
N GLU A 182 16.87 18.20 -8.55
CA GLU A 182 17.69 17.15 -7.96
C GLU A 182 17.05 15.76 -8.04
N PHE A 183 15.72 15.69 -8.17
CA PHE A 183 15.00 14.44 -8.42
C PHE A 183 15.13 14.04 -9.90
N VAL A 184 14.98 14.98 -10.82
CA VAL A 184 15.03 14.72 -12.27
C VAL A 184 16.38 14.17 -12.70
N VAL A 185 17.48 14.72 -12.17
CA VAL A 185 18.84 14.28 -12.55
C VAL A 185 19.20 12.88 -12.06
N ARG A 186 18.42 12.29 -11.13
CA ARG A 186 18.67 10.94 -10.59
C ARG A 186 18.26 9.82 -11.52
N SER A 187 17.53 10.09 -12.60
CA SER A 187 17.09 9.07 -13.54
C SER A 187 16.95 9.60 -14.97
N GLU A 188 17.55 8.88 -15.91
CA GLU A 188 17.33 9.09 -17.35
C GLU A 188 15.84 8.98 -17.72
N PHE A 189 15.07 8.15 -17.00
CA PHE A 189 13.62 8.05 -17.21
C PHE A 189 12.88 9.34 -16.82
N CYS A 190 13.34 10.05 -15.79
CA CYS A 190 12.77 11.36 -15.45
C CYS A 190 13.08 12.39 -16.53
N GLN A 191 14.32 12.39 -17.04
CA GLN A 191 14.77 13.31 -18.09
C GLN A 191 14.04 13.14 -19.42
N ASN A 192 13.42 11.98 -19.67
CA ASN A 192 12.55 11.77 -20.83
C ASN A 192 11.18 12.47 -20.70
N GLY A 193 10.75 12.81 -19.48
CA GLY A 193 9.44 13.44 -19.22
C GLY A 193 9.54 14.89 -18.74
N PHE A 194 10.65 15.26 -18.10
CA PHE A 194 10.87 16.57 -17.48
C PHE A 194 12.21 17.15 -17.91
N ASP A 195 12.28 18.48 -18.00
CA ASP A 195 13.55 19.17 -18.20
C ASP A 195 14.32 19.36 -16.89
N GLU A 196 15.50 19.98 -16.99
CA GLU A 196 16.40 20.28 -15.87
C GLU A 196 15.79 21.19 -14.79
N THR A 197 14.69 21.90 -15.09
CA THR A 197 13.95 22.73 -14.13
C THR A 197 12.77 22.00 -13.48
N GLY A 198 12.49 20.75 -13.89
CA GLY A 198 11.35 19.97 -13.43
C GLY A 198 10.06 20.25 -14.20
N GLU A 199 10.10 21.01 -15.29
CA GLU A 199 8.92 21.29 -16.11
C GLU A 199 8.66 20.16 -17.12
N SER A 200 7.39 19.85 -17.35
CA SER A 200 6.97 18.78 -18.28
C SER A 200 7.36 19.10 -19.73
N LEU A 201 8.13 18.22 -20.36
CA LEU A 201 8.54 18.36 -21.76
C LEU A 201 7.33 18.31 -22.72
N HIS A 202 6.32 17.51 -22.39
CA HIS A 202 5.11 17.37 -23.22
C HIS A 202 4.18 18.60 -23.16
N GLU A 203 4.24 19.40 -22.09
CA GLU A 203 3.49 20.66 -22.03
C GLU A 203 4.21 21.78 -22.79
N LYS A 204 5.54 21.81 -22.76
CA LYS A 204 6.33 22.75 -23.58
C LYS A 204 6.11 22.54 -25.08
N ASP A 205 5.97 21.30 -25.52
CA ASP A 205 5.68 20.99 -26.92
C ASP A 205 4.28 21.45 -27.37
N LYS A 206 3.30 21.48 -26.46
CA LYS A 206 1.97 22.05 -26.72
C LYS A 206 1.97 23.57 -26.74
N ILE A 207 2.82 24.21 -25.93
CA ILE A 207 2.95 25.68 -25.93
C ILE A 207 3.71 26.17 -27.18
N LYS A 208 4.68 25.39 -27.68
CA LYS A 208 5.42 25.71 -28.91
C LYS A 208 4.63 25.46 -30.19
N LYS A 209 3.64 24.57 -30.15
CA LYS A 209 2.68 24.33 -31.24
C LYS A 209 1.37 25.04 -30.89
N GLY A 210 1.32 26.35 -31.13
CA GLY A 210 0.12 27.16 -30.89
C GLY A 210 -1.16 26.60 -31.57
N PRO A 211 -2.35 27.09 -31.17
CA PRO A 211 -3.65 26.63 -31.69
C PRO A 211 -3.79 26.76 -33.22
#